data_AF-A0A3B1CKI1-F1
#
_entry.id   AF-A0A3B1CKI1-F1
#
_cell.length_a   1.000
_cell.length_b   1.000
_cell.length_c   1.000
_cell.angle_alpha   90.00
_cell.angle_beta   90.00
_cell.angle_gamma   90.00
#
_symmetry.space_group_name_H-M   'P 1'
#
loop_
_entity.id
_entity.type
_entity.pdbx_description
1 polymer ?
#
loop_
_entity_poly.entity_id
_entity_poly.type
_entity_poly.pdbx_seq_one_letter_code
_entity_poly.pdbx_strand_id
1 'polypeptide(L)'
;MNQKSLYERLGGYNGITAFVNDLLPRLQSDVGLGRFWKNRGDDGIAREKQLLIDYLCSNAGGPMYYTGRNMKTSHKGMKISENDWSVFLQHAGDTMKALQLPKQECDDVVAFVLSLKNDIVEASLGV
;
A
#
# COMPACT_ATOMS: atom_id res chain seq x y z
N MET A 1 -10.51 22.59 17.04
CA MET A 1 -11.04 21.21 17.21
C MET A 1 -9.97 20.28 16.70
N ASN A 2 -9.43 19.41 17.56
CA ASN A 2 -8.39 18.46 17.14
C ASN A 2 -9.09 17.31 16.41
N GLN A 3 -9.14 17.37 15.08
CA GLN A 3 -9.65 16.27 14.27
C GLN A 3 -8.70 15.08 14.46
N LYS A 4 -9.26 13.90 14.74
CA LYS A 4 -8.47 12.67 14.86
C LYS A 4 -7.64 12.45 13.59
N SER A 5 -6.41 11.98 13.75
CA SER A 5 -5.58 11.64 12.59
C SER A 5 -6.21 10.49 11.80
N LEU A 6 -5.82 10.32 10.53
CA LEU A 6 -6.27 9.16 9.74
C LEU A 6 -5.88 7.85 10.44
N TYR A 7 -4.70 7.81 11.06
CA TYR A 7 -4.22 6.68 11.86
C TYR A 7 -5.22 6.31 12.97
N GLU A 8 -5.69 7.29 13.75
CA GLU A 8 -6.67 7.05 14.81
C GLU A 8 -8.02 6.58 14.24
N ARG A 9 -8.46 7.15 13.12
CA ARG A 9 -9.72 6.79 12.45
C ARG A 9 -9.69 5.39 11.83
N LEU A 10 -8.53 4.95 11.35
CA LEU A 10 -8.28 3.60 10.84
C LEU A 10 -8.13 2.55 11.95
N GLY A 11 -8.25 2.91 13.23
CA GLY A 11 -8.08 1.97 14.35
C GLY A 11 -6.62 1.77 14.78
N GLY A 12 -5.75 2.72 14.45
CA GLY A 12 -4.33 2.71 14.78
C GLY A 12 -3.57 1.56 14.13
N TYR A 13 -2.48 1.14 14.78
CA TYR A 13 -1.58 0.11 14.27
C TYR A 13 -2.31 -1.21 13.94
N ASN A 14 -3.27 -1.62 14.77
CA ASN A 14 -4.00 -2.87 14.59
C ASN A 14 -4.88 -2.83 13.34
N GLY A 15 -5.59 -1.71 13.10
CA GLY A 15 -6.44 -1.58 11.91
C GLY A 15 -5.62 -1.48 10.61
N ILE A 16 -4.50 -0.77 10.63
CA ILE A 16 -3.56 -0.73 9.49
C ILE A 16 -2.92 -2.11 9.26
N THR A 17 -2.56 -2.82 10.32
CA THR A 17 -2.05 -4.19 10.21
C THR A 17 -3.09 -5.13 9.62
N ALA A 18 -4.37 -5.01 10.01
CA ALA A 18 -5.46 -5.77 9.42
C ALA A 18 -5.64 -5.47 7.92
N PHE A 19 -5.56 -4.19 7.54
CA PHE A 19 -5.55 -3.77 6.14
C PHE A 19 -4.43 -4.43 5.35
N VAL A 20 -3.18 -4.35 5.82
CA VAL A 20 -2.03 -4.96 5.14
C VAL A 20 -2.11 -6.49 5.10
N ASN A 21 -2.61 -7.11 6.17
CA ASN A 21 -2.81 -8.57 6.24
C ASN A 21 -3.81 -9.09 5.21
N ASP A 22 -4.84 -8.31 4.87
CA ASP A 22 -5.83 -8.67 3.85
C ASP A 22 -5.37 -8.27 2.43
N LEU A 23 -4.70 -7.12 2.28
CA LEU A 23 -4.24 -6.63 0.98
C LEU A 23 -3.13 -7.50 0.37
N LEU A 24 -2.06 -7.78 1.12
CA LEU A 24 -0.86 -8.40 0.54
C LEU A 24 -1.13 -9.78 -0.10
N PRO A 25 -1.92 -10.69 0.53
CA PRO A 25 -2.28 -11.95 -0.10
C PRO A 25 -3.10 -11.80 -1.39
N ARG A 26 -3.97 -10.78 -1.49
CA ARG A 26 -4.72 -10.49 -2.73
C ARG A 26 -3.78 -10.12 -3.86
N LEU A 27 -2.82 -9.23 -3.59
CA LEU A 27 -1.82 -8.80 -4.57
C LEU A 27 -0.94 -9.98 -5.01
N GLN A 28 -0.51 -10.83 -4.07
CA GLN A 28 0.33 -11.99 -4.36
C GLN A 28 -0.40 -13.07 -5.16
N SER A 29 -1.71 -13.21 -4.96
CA SER A 29 -2.54 -14.21 -5.64
C SER A 29 -3.09 -13.72 -6.99
N ASP A 30 -2.96 -12.43 -7.28
CA ASP A 30 -3.38 -11.86 -8.55
C ASP A 30 -2.51 -12.36 -9.71
N VAL A 31 -3.15 -12.75 -10.82
CA VAL A 31 -2.46 -13.32 -11.98
C VAL A 31 -1.49 -12.36 -12.66
N GLY A 32 -1.77 -11.05 -12.59
CA GLY A 32 -0.90 -10.01 -13.08
C GLY A 32 0.17 -9.66 -12.05
N LEU A 33 -0.24 -9.27 -10.85
CA LEU A 33 0.67 -8.69 -9.85
C LEU A 33 1.56 -9.72 -9.15
N GLY A 34 1.12 -10.98 -8.99
CA GLY A 34 1.86 -12.02 -8.27
C GLY A 34 3.29 -12.24 -8.77
N ARG A 35 3.57 -11.87 -10.04
CA ARG A 35 4.91 -11.90 -10.64
C ARG A 35 5.97 -11.10 -9.85
N PHE A 36 5.59 -10.04 -9.11
CA PHE A 36 6.53 -9.25 -8.32
C PHE A 36 7.09 -10.02 -7.10
N TRP A 37 6.39 -11.06 -6.65
CA TRP A 37 6.78 -11.86 -5.48
C TRP A 37 7.30 -13.27 -5.82
N LYS A 38 7.19 -13.73 -7.08
CA LYS A 38 7.48 -15.11 -7.51
C LYS A 38 8.86 -15.65 -7.09
N ASN A 39 9.87 -14.79 -7.01
CA ASN A 39 11.26 -15.18 -6.68
C ASN A 39 11.77 -14.56 -5.37
N ARG A 40 10.85 -14.21 -4.46
CA ARG A 40 11.18 -13.58 -3.17
C ARG A 40 11.13 -14.64 -2.06
N GLY A 41 12.09 -14.59 -1.15
CA GLY A 41 12.08 -15.41 0.07
C GLY A 41 11.09 -14.89 1.10
N ASP A 42 10.61 -15.77 1.97
CA ASP A 42 9.62 -15.46 3.01
C ASP A 42 10.08 -14.37 3.97
N ASP A 43 11.37 -14.33 4.31
CA ASP A 43 12.00 -13.31 5.15
C ASP A 43 11.92 -11.91 4.51
N GLY A 44 12.18 -11.84 3.20
CA GLY A 44 12.07 -10.61 2.42
C GLY A 44 10.64 -10.11 2.34
N ILE A 45 9.68 -11.01 2.15
CA ILE A 45 8.25 -10.70 2.12
C ILE A 45 7.76 -10.24 3.49
N ALA A 46 8.17 -10.90 4.58
CA ALA A 46 7.81 -10.51 5.94
C ALA A 46 8.35 -9.11 6.28
N ARG A 47 9.59 -8.80 5.86
CA ARG A 47 10.18 -7.47 6.04
C ARG A 47 9.43 -6.40 5.23
N GLU A 48 9.10 -6.69 3.98
CA GLU A 48 8.33 -5.79 3.12
C GLU A 48 6.96 -5.48 3.72
N LYS A 49 6.26 -6.50 4.23
CA LYS A 49 4.99 -6.35 4.92
C LYS A 49 5.09 -5.41 6.13
N GLN A 50 6.12 -5.58 6.97
CA GLN A 50 6.33 -4.69 8.11
C GLN A 50 6.63 -3.25 7.66
N LEU A 51 7.47 -3.07 6.63
CA LEU A 51 7.76 -1.75 6.08
C LEU A 51 6.51 -1.06 5.51
N LEU A 52 5.60 -1.82 4.89
CA LEU A 52 4.32 -1.30 4.42
C LEU A 52 3.44 -0.85 5.59
N ILE A 53 3.34 -1.64 6.67
CA ILE A 53 2.62 -1.25 7.89
C ILE A 53 3.20 0.04 8.48
N ASP A 54 4.52 0.10 8.65
CA ASP A 54 5.21 1.25 9.23
C ASP A 54 5.01 2.51 8.37
N TYR A 55 5.09 2.36 7.05
CA TYR A 55 4.87 3.45 6.10
C TYR A 55 3.46 4.00 6.19
N LEU A 56 2.44 3.13 6.19
CA LEU A 56 1.04 3.54 6.32
C LEU A 56 0.76 4.18 7.68
N CYS A 57 1.30 3.62 8.77
CA CYS A 57 1.16 4.20 10.11
C CYS A 57 1.74 5.61 10.18
N SER A 58 2.95 5.81 9.62
CA SER A 58 3.62 7.11 9.61
C SER A 58 2.83 8.15 8.79
N ASN A 59 2.43 7.80 7.56
CA ASN A 59 1.75 8.73 6.66
C ASN A 59 0.29 9.00 7.04
N ALA A 60 -0.36 8.10 7.79
CA ALA A 60 -1.69 8.34 8.34
C ALA A 60 -1.67 9.29 9.57
N GLY A 61 -0.50 9.79 9.97
CA GLY A 61 -0.34 10.67 11.14
C GLY A 61 -0.23 9.91 12.46
N GLY A 62 0.20 8.64 12.41
CA GLY A 62 0.54 7.85 13.59
C GLY A 62 1.93 8.16 14.13
N PRO A 63 2.28 7.64 15.32
CA PRO A 63 3.55 7.94 15.99
C PRO A 63 4.75 7.21 15.37
N MET A 64 4.55 6.42 14.31
CA MET A 64 5.60 5.59 13.74
C MET A 64 6.54 6.39 12.86
N TYR A 65 7.84 6.21 13.08
CA TYR A 65 8.87 6.71 12.19
C TYR A 65 9.21 5.67 11.12
N TYR A 66 8.97 6.00 9.85
CA TYR A 66 9.30 5.11 8.74
C TYR A 66 10.81 5.14 8.45
N THR A 67 11.44 3.95 8.46
CA THR A 67 12.89 3.78 8.26
C THR A 67 13.26 3.16 6.92
N GLY A 68 12.27 2.84 6.09
CA GLY A 68 12.49 2.25 4.78
C GLY A 68 12.93 3.26 3.73
N ARG A 69 13.23 2.76 2.53
CA ARG A 69 13.54 3.61 1.37
C ARG A 69 12.30 4.36 0.90
N ASN A 70 12.49 5.54 0.30
CA ASN A 70 11.39 6.27 -0.34
C ASN A 70 10.76 5.45 -1.47
N MET A 71 9.51 5.78 -1.85
CA MET A 71 8.73 5.00 -2.81
C MET A 71 9.44 4.87 -4.17
N LYS A 72 10.06 5.95 -4.65
CA LYS A 72 10.82 5.93 -5.90
C LYS A 72 11.96 4.92 -5.90
N THR A 73 12.77 4.92 -4.85
CA THR A 73 13.93 4.02 -4.74
C THR A 73 13.49 2.58 -4.48
N SER A 74 12.39 2.39 -3.75
CA SER A 74 11.83 1.06 -3.45
C SER A 74 11.30 0.36 -4.70
N HIS A 75 10.70 1.11 -5.63
CA HIS A 75 10.04 0.56 -6.82
C HIS A 75 10.83 0.71 -8.12
N LYS A 76 11.96 1.43 -8.10
CA LYS A 76 12.83 1.63 -9.26
C LYS A 76 13.24 0.30 -9.92
N GLY A 77 13.02 0.22 -11.22
CA GLY A 77 13.39 -0.93 -12.06
C GLY A 77 12.43 -2.10 -11.99
N MET A 78 11.33 -1.99 -11.24
CA MET A 78 10.27 -3.00 -11.21
C MET A 78 9.39 -2.96 -12.46
N LYS A 79 9.46 -1.89 -13.28
CA LYS A 79 8.64 -1.70 -14.47
C LYS A 79 7.14 -1.80 -14.18
N ILE A 80 6.70 -1.21 -13.07
CA ILE A 80 5.29 -1.15 -12.68
C ILE A 80 4.57 -0.28 -13.71
N SER A 81 3.60 -0.88 -14.38
CA SER A 81 2.80 -0.24 -15.42
C SER A 81 1.56 0.45 -14.86
N GLU A 82 0.93 1.28 -15.70
CA GLU A 82 -0.39 1.86 -15.43
C GLU A 82 -1.45 0.78 -15.15
N ASN A 83 -1.38 -0.35 -15.86
CA ASN A 83 -2.29 -1.46 -15.64
C ASN A 83 -2.07 -2.11 -14.26
N ASP A 84 -0.81 -2.32 -13.86
CA ASP A 84 -0.50 -2.87 -12.54
C ASP A 84 -1.02 -1.96 -11.42
N TRP A 85 -0.83 -0.65 -11.58
CA TRP A 85 -1.33 0.34 -10.65
C TRP A 85 -2.86 0.31 -10.53
N SER A 86 -3.57 0.19 -11.65
CA SER A 86 -5.03 0.08 -11.65
C SER A 86 -5.51 -1.19 -10.94
N VAL A 87 -4.86 -2.34 -11.18
CA VAL A 87 -5.20 -3.60 -10.51
C VAL A 87 -4.90 -3.53 -9.02
N PHE A 88 -3.79 -2.89 -8.63
CA PHE A 88 -3.46 -2.64 -7.23
C PHE A 88 -4.55 -1.80 -6.53
N LEU A 89 -5.03 -0.72 -7.16
CA LEU A 89 -6.11 0.11 -6.60
C LEU A 89 -7.42 -0.66 -6.45
N GLN A 90 -7.74 -1.59 -7.34
CA GLN A 90 -8.90 -2.47 -7.21
C GLN A 90 -8.78 -3.36 -5.97
N HIS A 91 -7.65 -4.04 -5.79
CA HIS A 91 -7.42 -4.87 -4.60
C HIS A 91 -7.42 -4.06 -3.31
N ALA A 92 -6.85 -2.86 -3.31
CA ALA A 92 -6.93 -1.95 -2.17
C ALA A 92 -8.39 -1.56 -1.85
N GLY A 93 -9.19 -1.26 -2.88
CA GLY A 93 -10.64 -1.03 -2.76
C GLY A 93 -11.39 -2.20 -2.14
N ASP A 94 -11.10 -3.42 -2.61
CA ASP A 94 -11.71 -4.64 -2.09
C ASP A 94 -11.31 -4.92 -0.64
N THR A 95 -10.06 -4.65 -0.25
CA THR A 95 -9.62 -4.73 1.14
C THR A 95 -10.37 -3.74 2.03
N MET A 96 -10.50 -2.47 1.62
CA MET A 96 -11.25 -1.48 2.39
C MET A 96 -12.73 -1.89 2.55
N LYS A 97 -13.33 -2.45 1.50
CA LYS A 97 -14.69 -2.97 1.53
C LYS A 97 -14.82 -4.19 2.46
N ALA A 98 -13.89 -5.13 2.40
CA ALA A 98 -13.88 -6.32 3.26
C ALA A 98 -13.77 -5.95 4.76
N LEU A 99 -12.99 -4.91 5.06
CA LEU A 99 -12.84 -4.37 6.41
C LEU A 99 -13.93 -3.36 6.81
N GLN A 100 -14.88 -3.09 5.91
CA GLN A 100 -15.99 -2.17 6.14
C GLN A 100 -15.52 -0.78 6.60
N LEU A 101 -14.42 -0.30 6.02
CA LEU A 101 -13.90 1.03 6.35
C LEU A 101 -14.93 2.09 5.94
N PRO A 102 -15.16 3.12 6.77
CA PRO A 102 -16.08 4.17 6.41
C PRO A 102 -15.55 4.97 5.21
N LYS A 103 -16.47 5.55 4.44
CA LYS A 103 -16.15 6.18 3.15
C LYS A 103 -15.06 7.25 3.26
N GLN A 104 -15.08 8.05 4.32
CA GLN A 104 -14.11 9.13 4.51
C GLN A 104 -12.69 8.59 4.62
N GLU A 105 -12.48 7.52 5.39
CA GLU A 105 -11.20 6.86 5.55
C GLU A 105 -10.75 6.24 4.23
N CYS A 106 -11.67 5.64 3.47
CA CYS A 106 -11.36 5.12 2.13
C CYS A 106 -10.89 6.23 1.19
N ASP A 107 -11.60 7.36 1.14
CA ASP A 107 -11.26 8.50 0.29
C ASP A 107 -9.87 9.06 0.65
N ASP A 108 -9.58 9.21 1.94
CA ASP A 108 -8.30 9.72 2.43
C ASP A 108 -7.14 8.76 2.11
N VAL A 109 -7.34 7.44 2.29
CA VAL A 109 -6.35 6.42 1.93
C VAL A 109 -6.11 6.43 0.42
N VAL A 110 -7.16 6.48 -0.40
CA VAL A 110 -7.04 6.54 -1.86
C VAL A 110 -6.30 7.80 -2.30
N ALA A 111 -6.63 8.97 -1.73
CA ALA A 111 -5.95 10.21 -2.05
C ALA A 111 -4.44 10.13 -1.75
N PHE A 112 -4.08 9.59 -0.57
CA PHE A 112 -2.69 9.34 -0.21
C PHE A 112 -2.00 8.40 -1.21
N VAL A 113 -2.60 7.25 -1.50
CA VAL A 113 -2.03 6.25 -2.43
C VAL A 113 -1.85 6.85 -3.83
N LEU A 114 -2.84 7.59 -4.34
CA LEU A 114 -2.75 8.25 -5.65
C LEU A 114 -1.61 9.26 -5.73
N SER A 115 -1.27 9.93 -4.62
CA SER A 115 -0.14 10.86 -4.59
C SER A 115 1.22 10.17 -4.84
N LEU A 116 1.32 8.87 -4.58
CA LEU A 116 2.55 8.08 -4.75
C LEU A 116 2.76 7.61 -6.20
N LYS A 117 1.76 7.77 -7.07
CA LYS A 117 1.77 7.18 -8.42
C LYS A 117 3.03 7.56 -9.21
N ASN A 118 3.43 8.84 -9.17
CA ASN A 118 4.59 9.34 -9.93
C ASN A 118 5.94 8.80 -9.44
N ASP A 119 5.99 8.29 -8.21
CA ASP A 119 7.18 7.65 -7.66
C ASP A 119 7.22 6.15 -7.97
N ILE A 120 6.07 5.53 -8.25
CA ILE A 120 5.94 4.06 -8.33
C ILE A 120 5.76 3.59 -9.77
N VAL A 121 4.93 4.27 -10.56
CA VAL A 121 4.61 3.89 -11.93
C VAL A 121 5.69 4.42 -12.87
N GLU A 122 6.27 3.52 -13.67
CA GLU A 122 7.36 3.86 -14.60
C GLU A 122 6.87 4.09 -16.05
N ALA A 123 5.55 4.05 -16.29
CA ALA A 123 4.85 4.30 -17.55
C ALA A 123 5.64 4.00 -18.84
N SER A 124 5.35 2.82 -19.41
CA SER A 124 5.56 2.37 -20.81
C SER A 124 6.69 3.05 -21.58
N LEU A 125 7.73 2.26 -21.87
CA LEU A 125 8.68 2.48 -22.96
C LEU A 125 7.92 2.97 -24.22
N GLY A 126 7.88 4.29 -24.39
CA GLY A 126 7.68 4.92 -25.68
C GLY A 126 9.01 4.90 -26.39
N VAL A 127 9.34 3.74 -26.97
CA VAL A 127 10.22 3.56 -28.14
C VAL A 127 9.91 2.21 -28.77
#